data_AF-A0AAE1EHJ3-F1
#
_entry.id   AF-A0AAE1EHJ3-F1
#
_cell.length_a   1.000
_cell.length_b   1.000
_cell.length_c   1.000
_cell.angle_alpha   90.00
_cell.angle_beta   90.00
_cell.angle_gamma   90.00
#
_symmetry.space_group_name_H-M   'P 1'
#
loop_
_entity.id
_entity.type
_entity.pdbx_description
1 polymer ?
#
loop_
_entity_poly.entity_id
_entity_poly.type
_entity_poly.pdbx_seq_one_letter_code
_entity_poly.pdbx_strand_id
1 'polypeptide(L)' 'MPERLRITLRYLASGINQKDVARYFSVGNSTICKIIREVCLAIWDVLGPVFLPRPTPHHWKRVTEEFGNK' A
#
# COMPACT_ATOMS: atom_id res chain seq x y z
N MET A 1 -3.13 11.77 -14.97
CA MET A 1 -2.16 10.99 -14.15
C MET A 1 -2.10 11.39 -12.68
N PRO A 2 -1.95 12.68 -12.27
CA PRO A 2 -1.74 13.03 -10.85
C PRO A 2 -2.96 12.71 -9.96
N GLU A 3 -4.16 12.72 -10.53
CA GLU A 3 -5.39 12.48 -9.77
C GLU A 3 -5.49 11.04 -9.24
N ARG A 4 -5.10 10.05 -10.04
CA ARG A 4 -5.11 8.64 -9.64
C ARG A 4 -4.16 8.36 -8.47
N LEU A 5 -2.97 8.97 -8.52
CA LEU A 5 -2.00 8.88 -7.44
C LEU A 5 -2.52 9.57 -6.17
N ARG A 6 -3.08 10.77 -6.30
CA ARG A 6 -3.66 11.53 -5.18
C ARG A 6 -4.79 10.76 -4.48
N ILE A 7 -5.66 10.10 -5.24
CA ILE A 7 -6.74 9.25 -4.72
C ILE A 7 -6.15 8.13 -3.85
N THR A 8 -5.16 7.39 -4.36
CA THR A 8 -4.55 6.27 -3.65
C THR A 8 -3.76 6.72 -2.42
N LEU A 9 -3.03 7.84 -2.50
CA LEU A 9 -2.34 8.39 -1.34
C LEU A 9 -3.32 8.82 -0.23
N ARG A 10 -4.45 9.42 -0.60
CA ARG A 10 -5.51 9.76 0.35
C ARG A 10 -6.08 8.49 1.01
N TYR A 11 -6.34 7.44 0.23
CA TYR A 11 -6.80 6.15 0.73
C TYR A 11 -5.81 5.55 1.75
N LEU A 12 -4.51 5.48 1.39
CA LEU A 12 -3.46 4.94 2.25
C LEU A 12 -3.25 5.76 3.53
N ALA A 13 -3.31 7.09 3.44
CA ALA A 13 -3.08 7.97 4.59
C ALA A 13 -4.29 8.08 5.53
N SER A 14 -5.51 7.98 5.02
CA SER A 14 -6.75 8.18 5.81
C SER A 14 -7.33 6.91 6.40
N GLY A 15 -6.95 5.72 5.90
CA GLY A 15 -7.47 4.44 6.41
C GLY A 15 -8.98 4.23 6.22
N ILE A 16 -9.63 5.08 5.42
CA ILE A 16 -11.06 5.01 5.12
C ILE A 16 -11.33 3.97 4.03
N ASN A 17 -12.54 3.41 4.00
CA ASN A 17 -12.90 2.39 3.02
C ASN A 17 -12.99 2.98 1.60
N GLN A 18 -12.95 2.10 0.58
CA GLN A 18 -12.95 2.51 -0.83
C GLN A 18 -14.24 3.22 -1.27
N LYS A 19 -15.38 2.96 -0.61
CA LYS A 19 -16.66 3.61 -0.93
C LYS A 19 -16.67 5.07 -0.47
N ASP A 20 -16.06 5.36 0.67
CA ASP A 20 -15.93 6.72 1.18
C ASP A 20 -14.99 7.55 0.31
N VAL A 21 -13.90 6.94 -0.17
CA VAL A 21 -13.02 7.56 -1.16
C VAL A 21 -13.76 7.82 -2.48
N ALA A 22 -14.60 6.87 -2.91
CA ALA A 22 -15.44 7.02 -4.10
C ALA A 22 -16.41 8.18 -4.03
N ARG A 23 -17.07 8.34 -2.89
CA ARG A 23 -17.91 9.49 -2.62
C ARG A 23 -17.10 10.79 -2.60
N TYR A 24 -15.95 10.80 -1.93
CA TYR A 24 -15.11 12.00 -1.80
C TYR A 24 -14.61 12.53 -3.15
N PHE A 25 -14.18 11.64 -4.04
CA PHE A 25 -13.68 12.01 -5.37
C PHE A 25 -14.77 12.00 -6.46
N SER A 26 -16.02 11.70 -6.12
CA SER A 26 -17.14 11.60 -7.08
C SER A 26 -16.84 10.66 -8.26
N VAL A 27 -16.21 9.52 -7.95
CA VAL A 27 -15.86 8.49 -8.93
C VAL A 27 -16.61 7.21 -8.59
N GLY A 28 -17.04 6.46 -9.60
CA GLY A 28 -17.73 5.19 -9.40
C GLY A 28 -16.89 4.18 -8.60
N ASN A 29 -17.55 3.40 -7.73
CA ASN A 29 -16.89 2.43 -6.85
C ASN A 29 -15.94 1.49 -7.61
N SER A 30 -16.40 0.91 -8.72
CA SER A 30 -15.59 -0.01 -9.55
C SER A 30 -14.33 0.66 -10.12
N THR A 31 -14.42 1.93 -10.51
CA THR A 31 -13.31 2.71 -11.02
C THR A 31 -12.28 2.98 -9.93
N ILE A 32 -12.71 3.33 -8.71
CA ILE A 32 -11.77 3.55 -7.59
C ILE A 32 -11.11 2.27 -7.11
N CYS A 33 -11.84 1.15 -7.08
CA CYS A 33 -11.24 -0.15 -6.78
C CYS A 33 -10.11 -0.46 -7.79
N LYS A 34 -10.33 -0.20 -9.08
CA LYS A 34 -9.31 -0.37 -10.12
C LYS A 34 -8.13 0.60 -9.93
N ILE A 35 -8.41 1.88 -9.68
CA ILE A 35 -7.39 2.91 -9.48
C ILE A 35 -6.49 2.57 -8.29
N ILE A 36 -7.08 2.26 -7.13
CA ILE A 36 -6.34 1.92 -5.92
C ILE A 36 -5.49 0.68 -6.17
N ARG A 37 -6.05 -0.37 -6.79
CA ARG A 37 -5.31 -1.60 -7.07
C ARG A 37 -4.12 -1.35 -7.99
N GLU A 38 -4.32 -0.68 -9.12
CA GLU A 38 -3.25 -0.40 -10.10
C GLU A 38 -2.15 0.47 -9.50
N VAL A 39 -2.50 1.51 -8.74
CA VAL A 39 -1.51 2.40 -8.13
C VAL A 39 -0.78 1.71 -6.97
N CYS A 40 -1.46 0.94 -6.13
CA CYS A 40 -0.80 0.16 -5.08
C CYS A 40 0.18 -0.86 -5.66
N LEU A 41 -0.15 -1.52 -6.77
CA LEU A 41 0.76 -2.41 -7.46
C LEU A 41 1.99 -1.65 -7.99
N ALA A 42 1.80 -0.51 -8.66
CA ALA A 42 2.92 0.31 -9.13
C ALA A 42 3.82 0.81 -7.98
N ILE A 43 3.21 1.22 -6.86
CA ILE A 43 3.92 1.60 -5.62
C ILE A 43 4.72 0.40 -5.11
N TRP A 44 4.12 -0.78 -5.05
CA TRP A 44 4.76 -2.01 -4.58
C TRP A 44 5.92 -2.45 -5.48
N ASP A 45 5.78 -2.36 -6.80
CA ASP A 45 6.83 -2.74 -7.74
C ASP A 45 8.08 -1.86 -7.60
N VAL A 46 7.90 -0.58 -7.24
CA VAL A 46 9.00 0.38 -7.04
C VAL A 46 9.57 0.32 -5.63
N LEU A 47 8.70 0.32 -4.60
CA LEU A 47 9.11 0.46 -3.20
C LEU A 47 9.29 -0.89 -2.51
N GLY A 48 8.61 -1.94 -2.95
CA GLY A 48 8.71 -3.29 -2.39
C GLY A 48 10.16 -3.77 -2.31
N PRO A 49 10.97 -3.70 -3.38
CA PRO A 49 12.37 -4.09 -3.34
C PRO A 49 13.25 -3.23 -2.39
N VAL A 50 12.88 -1.95 -2.19
CA VAL A 50 13.64 -1.00 -1.36
C VAL A 50 13.37 -1.22 0.13
N PHE A 51 12.10 -1.41 0.49
CA PHE A 51 11.65 -1.50 1.88
C PHE A 51 11.50 -2.93 2.38
N LEU A 52 11.28 -3.90 1.49
CA LEU A 52 11.12 -5.31 1.81
C LEU A 52 12.09 -6.15 0.97
N PRO A 53 13.41 -6.00 1.20
CA PRO A 53 14.38 -6.88 0.59
C PRO A 53 14.06 -8.33 0.97
N ARG A 54 14.24 -9.26 0.04
CA ARG A 54 13.92 -10.68 0.24
C ARG A 54 14.63 -11.17 1.51
N PRO A 55 13.89 -11.55 2.56
CA PRO A 55 14.52 -11.83 3.85
C PRO A 55 15.37 -13.08 3.74
N THR A 56 16.67 -12.93 3.99
CA THR A 56 17.61 -14.04 4.06
C THR A 56 17.39 -14.82 5.37
N PRO A 57 17.80 -16.10 5.46
CA PRO A 57 17.69 -16.88 6.69
C PRO A 57 18.30 -16.20 7.93
N HIS A 58 19.35 -15.40 7.73
CA HIS A 58 19.95 -14.57 8.77
C HIS A 58 19.06 -13.42 9.23
N HIS A 59 18.31 -12.78 8.32
CA HIS A 59 17.33 -11.75 8.66
C HIS A 59 16.20 -12.31 9.52
N TRP A 60 15.70 -13.50 9.17
CA TRP A 60 14.68 -14.18 9.98
C TRP A 60 15.18 -14.51 11.39
N LYS A 61 16.41 -15.05 11.52
CA LYS A 61 17.01 -15.31 12.83
C LYS A 61 17.11 -14.05 13.69
N ARG A 62 17.58 -12.94 13.12
CA ARG A 62 17.70 -11.66 13.84
C ARG A 62 16.34 -11.13 14.29
N VAL A 63 15.32 -11.18 13.43
CA VAL A 63 13.96 -10.76 13.80
C VAL A 63 13.40 -11.67 14.90
N THR A 64 13.62 -12.99 14.85
CA THR A 64 13.16 -13.90 15.92
C THR A 64 13.88 -13.67 17.25
N GLU A 65 15.17 -13.33 17.22
CA GLU A 65 15.93 -12.98 18.43
C GLU A 65 15.48 -11.63 19.00
N GLU A 66 15.23 -10.63 18.16
CA GLU A 66 14.74 -9.30 18.58
C GLU A 66 13.30 -9.34 19.13
N PHE A 67 12.42 -10.18 18.56
CA PHE A 67 11.05 -10.34 19.06
C PHE A 67 10.96 -11.31 20.25
N GLY A 68 11.83 -12.31 20.35
CA GLY A 68 11.84 -13.30 21.42
C GLY A 68 12.45 -12.80 22.74
N ASN A 69 13.25 -11.73 22.71
CA ASN A 69 13.84 -11.10 23.90
C ASN A 69 12.98 -9.96 24.48
N LYS A 70 11.67 -9.97 24.23
CA LYS A 70 10.72 -8.97 24.75
C LYS A 70 9.62 -9.62 25.58
#